data_AF-A0A7C7E0A8-F1
#
_entry.id   AF-A0A7C7E0A8-F1
#
_cell.length_a   1.000
_cell.length_b   1.000
_cell.length_c   1.000
_cell.angle_alpha   90.00
_cell.angle_beta   90.00
_cell.angle_gamma   90.00
#
_symmetry.space_group_name_H-M   'P 1'
#
loop_
_entity.id
_entity.type
_entity.pdbx_description
1 polymer ?
#
loop_
_entity_poly.entity_id
_entity_poly.type
_entity_poly.pdbx_seq_one_letter_code
_entity_poly.pdbx_strand_id
1 'polypeptide(L)' 'MAKEQFSNVLLMLGAAMLLVFGIMEATGFHTDPLLPAVSAFLIGMTAVLDRSGLRRLR' A
#
# COMPACT_ATOMS: atom_id res chain seq x y z
N MET A 1 18.70 1.31 4.87
CA MET A 1 18.56 -0.17 4.82
C MET A 1 17.26 -0.67 5.46
N ALA A 2 17.14 -0.88 6.78
CA ALA A 2 15.91 -1.49 7.35
C ALA A 2 14.60 -0.69 7.09
N LYS A 3 14.67 0.65 7.12
CA LYS A 3 13.51 1.53 6.86
C LYS A 3 13.02 1.47 5.41
N GLU A 4 13.95 1.42 4.44
CA GLU A 4 13.61 1.32 3.01
C GLU A 4 13.00 -0.04 2.67
N GLN A 5 13.53 -1.11 3.26
CA GLN A 5 12.96 -2.45 3.10
C GLN A 5 11.55 -2.52 3.68
N PHE A 6 11.32 -1.94 4.86
CA PHE A 6 10.00 -1.87 5.46
C PHE A 6 9.01 -1.06 4.62
N SER A 7 9.45 0.08 4.07
CA SER A 7 8.67 0.88 3.13
C SER A 7 8.32 0.06 1.88
N ASN A 8 9.29 -0.55 1.22
CA ASN A 8 9.03 -1.35 0.02
C ASN A 8 8.07 -2.53 0.28
N VAL A 9 8.17 -3.18 1.43
CA VAL A 9 7.25 -4.28 1.79
C VAL A 9 5.82 -3.77 1.98
N LEU A 10 5.62 -2.64 2.67
CA LEU A 10 4.28 -2.03 2.81
C LEU A 10 3.68 -1.64 1.46
N LEU A 11 4.52 -1.12 0.55
CA LEU A 11 4.08 -0.66 -0.77
C LEU A 11 3.65 -1.86 -1.61
N MET A 12 4.48 -2.91 -1.61
CA MET A 12 4.20 -4.14 -2.34
C MET A 12 2.95 -4.84 -1.80
N LEU A 13 2.74 -4.85 -0.48
CA LEU A 13 1.56 -5.44 0.15
C LEU A 13 0.28 -4.66 -0.20
N GLY A 14 0.32 -3.32 -0.11
CA GLY A 14 -0.81 -2.48 -0.48
C GLY A 14 -1.15 -2.56 -1.97
N ALA A 15 -0.15 -2.57 -2.84
CA ALA A 15 -0.34 -2.72 -4.29
C ALA A 15 -0.91 -4.10 -4.66
N ALA A 16 -0.43 -5.18 -4.01
CA ALA A 16 -0.95 -6.52 -4.22
C ALA A 16 -2.43 -6.62 -3.79
N MET A 17 -2.80 -6.03 -2.65
CA MET A 17 -4.19 -5.98 -2.20
C MET A 17 -5.11 -5.21 -3.16
N LEU A 18 -4.64 -4.08 -3.72
CA LEU A 18 -5.40 -3.37 -4.76
C LEU A 18 -5.60 -4.19 -6.03
N LEU A 19 -4.56 -4.90 -6.47
CA LEU A 19 -4.65 -5.77 -7.64
C LEU A 19 -5.66 -6.90 -7.43
N VAL A 20 -5.61 -7.56 -6.27
CA VAL A 20 -6.57 -8.62 -5.93
C VAL A 20 -8.00 -8.07 -5.87
N PHE A 21 -8.20 -6.92 -5.24
CA PHE A 21 -9.50 -6.25 -5.21
C PHE A 21 -10.00 -5.92 -6.62
N GLY A 22 -9.16 -5.33 -7.47
CA GLY A 22 -9.52 -5.02 -8.86
C GLY A 22 -9.90 -6.26 -9.68
N ILE A 23 -9.22 -7.39 -9.46
CA ILE A 23 -9.57 -8.68 -10.11
C ILE A 23 -10.92 -9.21 -9.57
N MET A 24 -11.16 -9.12 -8.27
CA MET A 24 -12.41 -9.56 -7.66
C MET A 24 -13.60 -8.73 -8.14
N GLU A 25 -13.45 -7.40 -8.18
CA GLU A 25 -14.50 -6.50 -8.66
C GLU A 25 -14.76 -6.71 -10.16
N ALA A 26 -13.70 -6.90 -10.96
CA ALA A 26 -13.83 -7.21 -12.39
C ALA A 26 -14.51 -8.57 -12.67
N THR A 27 -14.38 -9.54 -11.76
CA THR A 27 -15.03 -10.86 -11.86
C THR A 27 -16.44 -10.89 -11.27
N GLY A 28 -16.94 -9.74 -10.77
CA GLY A 28 -18.29 -9.59 -10.23
C GLY A 28 -18.44 -10.02 -8.78
N PHE A 29 -17.34 -10.36 -8.08
CA PHE A 29 -17.35 -10.54 -6.64
C PHE A 29 -17.47 -9.17 -5.97
N HIS A 30 -18.65 -8.89 -5.42
CA HIS A 30 -18.84 -7.75 -4.52
C HIS A 30 -17.97 -7.97 -3.29
N THR A 31 -16.83 -7.30 -3.28
CA THR A 31 -15.84 -7.37 -2.20
C THR A 31 -16.07 -6.17 -1.29
N ASP A 32 -15.99 -6.38 0.02
CA ASP A 32 -16.25 -5.30 0.98
C ASP A 32 -15.36 -4.07 0.69
N PRO A 33 -15.94 -2.85 0.73
CA PRO A 33 -15.21 -1.60 0.45
C PRO A 33 -14.10 -1.30 1.47
N LEU A 34 -14.02 -2.06 2.55
CA LEU A 34 -12.93 -2.02 3.51
C LEU A 34 -11.59 -2.47 2.89
N LEU A 35 -11.62 -3.41 1.96
CA LEU A 35 -10.41 -3.98 1.34
C LEU A 35 -9.61 -2.94 0.52
N PRO A 36 -10.21 -2.14 -0.37
CA PRO A 36 -9.53 -1.05 -1.07
C PRO A 36 -9.19 0.13 -0.14
N ALA A 37 -9.96 0.35 0.93
CA ALA A 37 -9.64 1.39 1.91
C ALA A 37 -8.37 1.05 2.71
N VAL A 38 -8.21 -0.22 3.12
CA VAL A 38 -7.02 -0.71 3.83
C VAL A 38 -5.80 -0.70 2.91
N SER A 39 -5.93 -1.09 1.66
CA SER A 39 -4.81 -1.05 0.71
C SER A 39 -4.34 0.39 0.43
N ALA A 40 -5.28 1.32 0.22
CA ALA A 40 -4.96 2.74 0.08
C ALA A 40 -4.28 3.32 1.34
N PHE A 41 -4.72 2.91 2.53
CA PHE A 41 -4.07 3.29 3.79
C PHE A 41 -2.61 2.81 3.86
N LEU A 42 -2.35 1.54 3.50
CA LEU A 42 -0.99 0.97 3.52
C LEU A 42 -0.05 1.65 2.52
N ILE A 43 -0.55 1.98 1.32
CA ILE A 43 0.18 2.75 0.30
C ILE A 43 0.42 4.20 0.78
N GLY A 44 -0.56 4.81 1.43
CA GLY A 44 -0.40 6.14 2.03
C GLY A 44 0.65 6.17 3.13
N MET A 45 0.66 5.16 4.00
CA MET A 45 1.66 5.02 5.07
C MET A 45 3.09 4.87 4.52
N THR A 46 3.24 4.24 3.35
CA THR A 46 4.53 4.17 2.66
C THR A 46 5.02 5.53 2.18
N ALA A 47 4.13 6.32 1.57
CA ALA A 47 4.46 7.69 1.19
C ALA A 47 4.83 8.57 2.40
N VAL A 48 4.18 8.37 3.55
CA VAL A 48 4.52 9.07 4.81
C VAL A 48 5.88 8.61 5.36
N LEU A 49 6.17 7.31 5.33
CA LEU A 49 7.46 6.77 5.79
C LEU A 49 8.63 7.22 4.91
N ASP A 50 8.40 7.28 3.60
CA ASP A 50 9.34 7.80 2.62
C ASP A 50 9.61 9.30 2.88
N ARG A 51 8.55 10.11 3.00
CA ARG A 51 8.65 11.56 3.24
C ARG A 51 9.20 11.93 4.62
N SER A 52 8.97 11.11 5.64
CA SER A 52 9.60 11.25 6.96
C SER A 52 11.07 10.80 6.97
N GLY A 53 11.50 9.96 6.02
CA GLY A 53 12.90 9.56 5.84
C GLY A 53 13.75 10.63 5.15
N LEU A 54 13.12 11.47 4.33
CA LEU A 54 13.75 12.56 3.59
C LEU A 54 14.40 13.65 4.45
N ARG A 55 14.20 13.67 5.78
CA ARG A 55 14.88 14.62 6.69
C ARG A 55 16.33 14.24 7.03
N ARG A 56 16.89 13.17 6.45
CA ARG A 56 18.29 12.75 6.69
C ARG A 56 19.23 12.84 5.47
N LEU A 57 18.76 13.32 4.32
CA LEU A 57 19.60 13.47 3.12
C LEU A 57 19.40 14.84 2.44
N ARG A 58 19.59 15.91 3.20
CA ARG A 58 20.40 17.09 2.83
C ARG A 58 20.45 18.08 3.99
#